data_AF-A0A0D6QH42-F1
#
_entry.id   AF-A0A0D6QH42-F1
#
_cell.length_a   1.000
_cell.length_b   1.000
_cell.length_c   1.000
_cell.angle_alpha   90.00
_cell.angle_beta   90.00
_cell.angle_gamma   90.00
#
_symmetry.space_group_name_H-M   'P 1'
#
loop_
_entity.id
_entity.type
_entity.pdbx_description
1 polymer ?
#
loop_
_entity_poly.entity_id
_entity_poly.type
_entity_poly.pdbx_seq_one_letter_code
_entity_poly.pdbx_strand_id
1 'polypeptide(L)'
;MATCGWKGKIDPAMLGRYDGYLAFECPHCDKCLAIIPFPTVDDIKANWDGFTELQKSYYGTRFSLDGEFEAHHLERPDQLPDLPDDPLVLVWDYEETPDPELERRTETPSDETRQLVTGLKATKSHTAIKHDGRAIWRERAYYQCLGRYAQVIDILKQKYGERLKDLVPSTGSTTYLLGDDLSGWEKLEGLRQRMSPRAVSPELRLRALAKAGDQQAASELRRIHVDTHESN
;
A
#
# COMPACT_ATOMS: atom_id res chain seq x y z
N MET A 1 10.95 18.16 43.30
CA MET A 1 11.94 18.07 42.19
C MET A 1 12.05 16.61 41.80
N ALA A 2 11.62 16.23 40.59
CA ALA A 2 11.70 14.84 40.15
C ALA A 2 13.14 14.53 39.68
N THR A 3 13.90 13.78 40.49
CA THR A 3 15.21 13.26 40.07
C THR A 3 15.02 12.01 39.22
N CYS A 4 14.91 12.18 37.91
CA CYS A 4 14.94 11.07 36.95
C CYS A 4 16.40 10.79 36.56
N GLY A 5 16.88 9.57 36.83
CA GLY A 5 18.27 9.13 36.66
C GLY A 5 18.34 7.65 36.31
N TRP A 6 17.45 7.22 35.40
CA TRP A 6 17.25 5.82 35.03
C TRP A 6 18.56 5.13 34.62
N LYS A 7 18.70 3.87 35.05
CA LYS A 7 19.80 2.97 34.71
C LYS A 7 19.21 1.59 34.44
N GLY A 8 19.55 0.99 33.31
CA GLY A 8 19.07 -0.33 32.92
C GLY A 8 19.55 -0.71 31.54
N LYS A 9 19.17 -1.90 31.09
CA LYS A 9 19.32 -2.31 29.70
C LYS A 9 18.04 -1.98 28.95
N ILE A 10 18.17 -1.47 27.73
CA ILE A 10 17.04 -1.27 26.83
C ILE A 10 16.66 -2.65 26.26
N ASP A 11 15.39 -3.00 26.38
CA ASP A 11 14.79 -4.14 25.69
C ASP A 11 14.07 -3.63 24.42
N PRO A 12 14.14 -4.32 23.27
CA PRO A 12 13.45 -3.90 22.04
C PRO A 12 11.95 -3.64 22.20
N ALA A 13 11.26 -4.34 23.12
CA ALA A 13 9.85 -4.11 23.39
C ALA A 13 9.55 -2.76 24.08
N MET A 14 10.59 -2.08 24.60
CA MET A 14 10.48 -0.76 25.22
C MET A 14 10.64 0.39 24.22
N LEU A 15 10.90 0.09 22.94
CA LEU A 15 11.10 1.09 21.91
C LEU A 15 9.76 1.46 21.27
N GLY A 16 9.42 2.74 21.32
CA GLY A 16 8.39 3.32 20.47
C GLY A 16 8.86 3.31 19.02
N ARG A 17 8.05 2.75 18.13
CA ARG A 17 8.37 2.67 16.70
C ARG A 17 7.63 3.78 15.96
N TYR A 18 8.38 4.60 15.23
CA TYR A 18 7.86 5.72 14.46
C TYR A 18 8.34 5.61 13.01
N ASP A 19 7.76 6.45 12.14
CA ASP A 19 8.24 6.58 10.78
C ASP A 19 9.66 7.18 10.78
N GLY A 20 10.62 6.41 10.29
CA GLY A 20 12.03 6.80 10.21
C GLY A 20 12.89 6.63 11.48
N TYR A 21 12.32 6.28 12.64
CA TYR A 21 13.13 6.10 13.86
C TYR A 21 12.47 5.24 14.94
N LEU A 22 13.29 4.80 15.91
CA LEU A 22 12.85 4.29 17.20
C LEU A 22 13.10 5.35 18.27
N ALA A 23 12.16 5.52 19.19
CA ALA A 23 12.37 6.32 20.39
C ALA A 23 12.42 5.41 21.61
N PHE A 24 13.31 5.71 22.55
CA PHE A 24 13.29 5.12 23.88
C PHE A 24 12.86 6.19 24.88
N GLU A 25 11.73 5.95 25.54
CA GLU A 25 11.22 6.78 26.61
C GLU A 25 11.49 6.11 27.97
N CYS A 26 11.83 6.93 28.97
CA CYS A 26 12.07 6.42 30.30
C CYS A 26 10.79 5.78 30.86
N PRO A 27 10.79 4.49 31.26
CA PRO A 27 9.59 3.81 31.73
C PRO A 27 9.05 4.32 33.08
N HIS A 28 9.74 5.27 33.72
CA HIS A 28 9.35 5.84 35.01
C HIS A 28 8.92 7.30 34.96
N CYS A 29 9.38 8.04 33.94
CA CYS A 29 9.19 9.49 33.91
C CYS A 29 8.85 10.00 32.50
N ASP A 30 8.62 9.10 31.54
CA ASP A 30 8.24 9.32 30.14
C ASP A 30 9.12 10.31 29.36
N LYS A 31 10.26 10.67 29.92
CA LYS A 31 11.25 11.49 29.25
C LYS A 31 11.88 10.68 28.13
N CYS A 32 11.86 11.21 26.90
CA CYS A 32 12.63 10.66 25.78
C CYS A 32 14.13 10.66 26.13
N LEU A 33 14.74 9.47 26.14
CA LEU A 33 16.15 9.25 26.48
C LEU A 33 17.01 8.99 25.24
N ALA A 34 16.44 8.44 24.17
CA ALA A 34 17.15 8.23 22.91
C ALA A 34 16.22 8.29 21.71
N ILE A 35 16.75 8.77 20.59
CA ILE A 35 16.19 8.65 19.24
C ILE A 35 17.21 7.89 18.41
N ILE A 36 16.77 6.80 17.80
CA ILE A 36 17.59 5.90 16.99
C ILE A 36 17.01 5.96 15.56
N PRO A 37 17.58 6.77 14.65
CA PRO A 37 17.10 6.83 13.28
C PRO A 37 17.28 5.48 12.59
N PHE A 38 16.34 5.11 11.73
CA PHE A 38 16.55 3.98 10.82
C PHE A 38 17.65 4.34 9.81
N PRO A 39 18.51 3.37 9.43
CA PRO A 39 19.56 3.64 8.46
C PRO A 39 18.95 3.98 7.10
N THR A 40 19.55 4.93 6.40
CA THR A 40 19.19 5.25 5.01
C THR A 40 19.67 4.14 4.07
N VAL A 41 19.17 4.15 2.82
CA VAL A 41 19.68 3.25 1.76
C VAL A 41 21.19 3.43 1.56
N ASP A 42 21.68 4.66 1.64
CA ASP A 42 23.10 4.95 1.48
C ASP A 42 23.93 4.45 2.67
N ASP A 43 23.40 4.57 3.90
CA ASP A 43 24.03 3.99 5.09
C ASP A 43 24.14 2.47 4.98
N ILE A 44 23.08 1.81 4.51
CA ILE A 44 23.07 0.36 4.31
C ILE A 44 24.10 -0.04 3.26
N LYS A 45 24.17 0.67 2.13
CA LYS A 45 25.15 0.39 1.07
C LYS A 45 26.59 0.61 1.54
N ALA A 46 26.86 1.68 2.27
CA ALA A 46 28.20 2.01 2.75
C ALA A 46 28.74 0.98 3.76
N ASN A 47 27.85 0.29 4.47
CA ASN A 47 28.19 -0.69 5.50
C ASN A 47 27.90 -2.15 5.10
N TRP A 48 27.64 -2.39 3.80
CA TRP A 48 27.13 -3.67 3.30
C TRP A 48 27.96 -4.89 3.71
N ASP A 49 29.29 -4.77 3.64
CA ASP A 49 30.22 -5.86 3.95
C ASP A 49 30.22 -6.23 5.45
N GLY A 50 29.77 -5.33 6.32
CA GLY A 50 29.66 -5.55 7.76
C GLY A 50 28.37 -6.28 8.18
N PHE A 51 27.43 -6.49 7.27
CA PHE A 51 26.17 -7.17 7.57
C PHE A 51 26.29 -8.70 7.55
N THR A 52 25.47 -9.34 8.38
CA THR A 52 25.24 -10.78 8.30
C THR A 52 24.50 -11.14 7.02
N GLU A 53 24.58 -12.39 6.57
CA GLU A 53 23.84 -12.86 5.40
C GLU A 53 22.32 -12.68 5.55
N LEU A 54 21.81 -12.80 6.77
CA LEU A 54 20.40 -12.54 7.09
C LEU A 54 20.02 -11.06 6.83
N GLN A 55 20.85 -10.13 7.31
CA GLN A 55 20.65 -8.70 7.08
C GLN A 55 20.75 -8.34 5.59
N LYS A 56 21.75 -8.91 4.89
CA LYS A 56 21.90 -8.73 3.43
C LYS A 56 20.70 -9.27 2.66
N SER A 57 20.13 -10.42 3.06
CA SER A 57 18.92 -10.98 2.45
C SER A 57 17.71 -10.05 2.65
N TYR A 58 17.52 -9.54 3.87
CA TYR A 58 16.44 -8.61 4.19
C TYR A 58 16.54 -7.32 3.36
N TYR A 59 17.68 -6.63 3.40
CA TYR A 59 17.89 -5.38 2.66
C TYR A 59 17.94 -5.60 1.15
N GLY A 60 18.51 -6.71 0.68
CA GLY A 60 18.53 -7.08 -0.74
C GLY A 60 17.13 -7.27 -1.31
N THR A 61 16.23 -7.89 -0.56
CA THR A 61 14.80 -7.97 -0.93
C THR A 61 14.19 -6.59 -1.04
N ARG A 62 14.43 -5.71 -0.05
CA ARG A 62 13.93 -4.33 -0.08
C ARG A 62 14.46 -3.54 -1.29
N PHE A 63 15.75 -3.63 -1.59
CA PHE A 63 16.35 -2.97 -2.74
C PHE A 63 15.80 -3.46 -4.07
N SER A 64 15.51 -4.76 -4.19
CA SER A 64 14.86 -5.30 -5.37
C SER A 64 13.47 -4.74 -5.56
N LEU A 65 12.69 -4.64 -4.49
CA LEU A 65 11.34 -4.07 -4.52
C LEU A 65 11.36 -2.59 -4.93
N ASP A 66 12.26 -1.81 -4.34
CA ASP A 66 12.41 -0.40 -4.67
C ASP A 66 12.91 -0.23 -6.12
N GLY A 67 13.84 -1.07 -6.58
CA GLY A 67 14.28 -1.07 -7.97
C GLY A 67 13.16 -1.41 -8.97
N GLU A 68 12.31 -2.39 -8.67
CA GLU A 68 11.13 -2.72 -9.48
C GLU A 68 10.13 -1.56 -9.53
N PHE A 69 9.91 -0.89 -8.40
CA PHE A 69 9.04 0.28 -8.35
C PHE A 69 9.61 1.43 -9.18
N GLU A 70 10.87 1.82 -8.96
CA GLU A 70 11.51 2.90 -9.73
C GLU A 70 11.51 2.63 -11.24
N ALA A 71 11.67 1.37 -11.66
CA ALA A 71 11.66 1.00 -13.07
C ALA A 71 10.27 1.01 -13.73
N HIS A 72 9.20 0.78 -12.96
CA HIS A 72 7.89 0.42 -13.51
C HIS A 72 6.70 1.16 -12.89
N HIS A 73 6.90 2.11 -11.99
CA HIS A 73 5.80 2.88 -11.43
C HIS A 73 5.21 3.85 -12.45
N LEU A 74 3.94 4.23 -12.22
CA LEU A 74 3.27 5.24 -13.02
C LEU A 74 3.85 6.62 -12.70
N GLU A 75 4.57 7.20 -13.63
CA GLU A 75 5.22 8.51 -13.45
C GLU A 75 4.51 9.59 -14.26
N ARG A 76 4.05 9.25 -15.47
CA ARG A 76 3.59 10.21 -16.48
C ARG A 76 2.27 9.77 -17.13
N PRO A 77 1.39 10.71 -17.51
CA PRO A 77 0.11 10.42 -18.15
C PRO A 77 0.20 9.59 -19.44
N ASP A 78 1.27 9.72 -20.21
CA ASP A 78 1.47 9.06 -21.51
C ASP A 78 1.69 7.54 -21.38
N GLN A 79 2.00 7.04 -20.18
CA GLN A 79 2.07 5.60 -19.88
C GLN A 79 0.70 4.92 -19.86
N LEU A 80 -0.38 5.69 -19.76
CA LEU A 80 -1.74 5.17 -19.66
C LEU A 80 -2.44 5.14 -21.03
N PRO A 81 -3.32 4.15 -21.27
CA PRO A 81 -4.11 4.11 -22.50
C PRO A 81 -5.14 5.24 -22.52
N ASP A 82 -5.54 5.63 -23.74
CA ASP A 82 -6.72 6.47 -23.93
C ASP A 82 -7.98 5.61 -23.72
N LEU A 83 -8.83 6.05 -22.81
CA LEU A 83 -10.12 5.42 -22.52
C LEU A 83 -11.23 6.33 -23.06
N PRO A 84 -12.23 5.80 -23.78
CA PRO A 84 -13.27 6.62 -24.41
C PRO A 84 -14.41 7.02 -23.47
N ASP A 85 -14.57 6.36 -22.32
CA ASP A 85 -15.74 6.50 -21.45
C ASP A 85 -15.87 7.90 -20.80
N ASP A 86 -17.12 8.33 -20.63
CA ASP A 86 -17.51 9.53 -19.88
C ASP A 86 -18.93 9.33 -19.30
N PRO A 87 -19.10 9.27 -17.96
CA PRO A 87 -18.09 9.43 -16.91
C PRO A 87 -17.15 8.23 -16.78
N LEU A 88 -15.88 8.50 -16.45
CA LEU A 88 -14.86 7.48 -16.19
C LEU A 88 -14.71 7.23 -14.69
N VAL A 89 -14.90 5.98 -14.27
CA VAL A 89 -14.61 5.50 -12.91
C VAL A 89 -13.61 4.37 -12.99
N LEU A 90 -12.45 4.57 -12.38
CA LEU A 90 -11.38 3.58 -12.30
C LEU A 90 -11.41 2.89 -10.95
N VAL A 91 -10.78 1.73 -10.86
CA VAL A 91 -10.65 0.98 -9.61
C VAL A 91 -9.18 0.89 -9.23
N TRP A 92 -8.88 1.25 -7.98
CA TRP A 92 -7.60 0.96 -7.33
C TRP A 92 -7.71 -0.42 -6.68
N ASP A 93 -6.94 -1.38 -7.16
CA ASP A 93 -7.01 -2.75 -6.71
C ASP A 93 -5.65 -3.27 -6.23
N TYR A 94 -5.68 -4.41 -5.57
CA TYR A 94 -4.52 -5.13 -5.09
C TYR A 94 -4.49 -6.54 -5.71
N GLU A 95 -3.35 -6.90 -6.29
CA GLU A 95 -3.14 -8.20 -6.90
C GLU A 95 -1.88 -8.85 -6.32
N GLU A 96 -1.95 -10.16 -6.03
CA GLU A 96 -0.77 -10.98 -5.74
C GLU A 96 -0.51 -11.88 -6.95
N THR A 97 0.73 -11.89 -7.43
CA THR A 97 1.18 -12.84 -8.46
C THR A 97 2.26 -13.74 -7.87
N PRO A 98 2.37 -15.02 -8.24
CA PRO A 98 3.49 -15.86 -7.80
C PRO A 98 4.85 -15.21 -8.07
N ASP A 99 5.78 -15.39 -7.14
CA ASP A 99 7.18 -14.99 -7.28
C ASP A 99 8.06 -16.24 -7.35
N PRO A 100 8.29 -16.81 -8.54
CA PRO A 100 9.01 -18.07 -8.68
C PRO A 100 10.49 -17.97 -8.25
N GLU A 101 11.05 -16.76 -8.18
CA GLU A 101 12.41 -16.57 -7.65
C GLU A 101 12.43 -16.61 -6.13
N LEU A 102 11.45 -15.96 -5.48
CA LEU A 102 11.28 -16.04 -4.04
C LEU A 102 10.91 -17.47 -3.60
N GLU A 103 10.03 -18.15 -4.34
CA GLU A 103 9.68 -19.57 -4.12
C GLU A 103 10.96 -20.43 -4.03
N ARG A 104 11.83 -20.38 -5.05
CA ARG A 104 13.11 -21.12 -5.06
C ARG A 104 14.04 -20.76 -3.91
N ARG A 105 14.08 -19.49 -3.49
CA ARG A 105 14.91 -19.05 -2.34
C ARG A 105 14.38 -19.58 -1.01
N THR A 106 13.06 -19.74 -0.88
CA THR A 106 12.43 -20.28 0.33
C THR A 106 12.55 -21.80 0.47
N GLU A 107 12.88 -22.51 -0.62
CA GLU A 107 13.04 -23.99 -0.65
C GLU A 107 14.36 -24.48 -0.01
N THR A 108 15.33 -23.61 0.25
CA THR A 108 16.65 -24.00 0.81
C THR A 108 16.76 -23.56 2.28
N PRO A 109 16.66 -24.45 3.29
CA PRO A 109 16.51 -24.04 4.68
C PRO A 109 17.84 -23.98 5.45
N SER A 110 18.09 -22.84 6.10
CA SER A 110 18.57 -22.86 7.48
C SER A 110 17.38 -22.46 8.38
N ASP A 111 17.19 -23.15 9.50
CA ASP A 111 15.98 -23.05 10.33
C ASP A 111 15.74 -21.63 10.91
N GLU A 112 16.78 -20.81 11.07
CA GLU A 112 16.65 -19.41 11.52
C GLU A 112 16.13 -18.48 10.42
N THR A 113 16.41 -18.80 9.15
CA THR A 113 15.92 -18.02 7.99
C THR A 113 14.43 -18.29 7.74
N ARG A 114 13.92 -19.47 8.12
CA ARG A 114 12.50 -19.81 7.99
C ARG A 114 11.62 -18.78 8.69
N GLN A 115 11.84 -18.42 9.95
CA GLN A 115 10.86 -17.62 10.69
C GLN A 115 10.72 -16.17 10.18
N LEU A 116 11.81 -15.57 9.67
CA LEU A 116 11.82 -14.22 9.08
C LEU A 116 11.38 -14.20 7.61
N VAL A 117 11.67 -15.26 6.85
CA VAL A 117 11.21 -15.43 5.45
C VAL A 117 9.77 -15.94 5.38
N THR A 118 9.27 -16.71 6.36
CA THR A 118 7.91 -17.28 6.37
C THR A 118 6.79 -16.24 6.51
N GLY A 119 7.13 -14.98 6.83
CA GLY A 119 6.18 -13.87 6.73
C GLY A 119 6.03 -13.32 5.31
N LEU A 120 7.01 -13.55 4.43
CA LEU A 120 6.90 -13.23 3.01
C LEU A 120 6.16 -14.38 2.33
N LYS A 121 4.93 -14.09 1.87
CA LYS A 121 4.33 -14.91 0.83
C LYS A 121 5.27 -14.93 -0.37
N ALA A 122 5.38 -16.07 -1.03
CA ALA A 122 6.13 -16.20 -2.29
C ALA A 122 5.35 -15.56 -3.46
N THR A 123 4.86 -14.34 -3.24
CA THR A 123 4.04 -13.59 -4.16
C THR A 123 4.56 -12.16 -4.25
N LYS A 124 4.47 -11.60 -5.46
CA LYS A 124 4.64 -10.18 -5.74
C LYS A 124 3.32 -9.46 -5.57
N SER A 125 3.29 -8.56 -4.60
CA SER A 125 2.17 -7.66 -4.34
C SER A 125 2.21 -6.47 -5.30
N HIS A 126 1.12 -6.25 -6.01
CA HIS A 126 0.95 -5.15 -6.94
C HIS A 126 -0.28 -4.32 -6.60
N THR A 127 -0.15 -3.02 -6.76
CA THR A 127 -1.29 -2.15 -6.93
C THR A 127 -1.64 -2.14 -8.41
N ALA A 128 -2.93 -2.29 -8.73
CA ALA A 128 -3.43 -2.28 -10.09
C ALA A 128 -4.46 -1.16 -10.27
N ILE A 129 -4.38 -0.43 -11.37
CA ILE A 129 -5.45 0.46 -11.81
C ILE A 129 -6.28 -0.32 -12.83
N LYS A 130 -7.57 -0.50 -12.56
CA LYS A 130 -8.48 -1.28 -13.40
C LYS A 130 -9.55 -0.42 -14.06
N HIS A 131 -9.86 -0.78 -15.30
CA HIS A 131 -10.97 -0.26 -16.09
C HIS A 131 -11.68 -1.43 -16.78
N ASP A 132 -13.01 -1.49 -16.68
CA ASP A 132 -13.84 -2.56 -17.27
C ASP A 132 -13.34 -3.99 -16.98
N GLY A 133 -12.91 -4.21 -15.73
CA GLY A 133 -12.40 -5.51 -15.28
C GLY A 133 -10.98 -5.86 -15.69
N ARG A 134 -10.29 -4.98 -16.44
CA ARG A 134 -8.91 -5.19 -16.88
C ARG A 134 -7.99 -4.19 -16.20
N ALA A 135 -6.81 -4.64 -15.78
CA ALA A 135 -5.78 -3.73 -15.34
C ALA A 135 -5.21 -2.96 -16.54
N ILE A 136 -5.27 -1.63 -16.46
CA ILE A 136 -4.66 -0.71 -17.41
C ILE A 136 -3.25 -0.31 -16.97
N TRP A 137 -2.92 -0.50 -15.69
CA TRP A 137 -1.60 -0.29 -15.12
C TRP A 137 -1.38 -1.19 -13.90
N ARG A 138 -0.11 -1.52 -13.63
CA ARG A 138 0.35 -2.20 -12.41
C ARG A 138 1.68 -1.64 -11.96
N GLU A 139 1.84 -1.53 -10.65
CA GLU A 139 3.12 -1.19 -10.02
C GLU A 139 3.25 -1.93 -8.68
N ARG A 140 4.45 -1.90 -8.08
CA ARG A 140 4.67 -2.56 -6.79
C ARG A 140 3.77 -1.95 -5.71
N ALA A 141 3.08 -2.80 -4.95
CA ALA A 141 2.30 -2.35 -3.81
C ALA A 141 3.19 -2.12 -2.58
N TYR A 142 2.91 -1.01 -1.89
CA TYR A 142 3.45 -0.71 -0.57
C TYR A 142 2.31 -0.69 0.46
N TYR A 143 2.63 -1.09 1.69
CA TYR A 143 1.73 -0.95 2.82
C TYR A 143 1.59 0.55 3.19
N GLN A 144 0.37 0.98 3.54
CA GLN A 144 0.03 2.38 3.83
C GLN A 144 0.35 3.36 2.69
N CYS A 145 -0.04 3.02 1.47
CA CYS A 145 0.33 3.78 0.28
C CYS A 145 -0.62 4.95 -0.07
N LEU A 146 -1.31 5.56 0.88
CA LEU A 146 -2.20 6.73 0.63
C LEU A 146 -1.48 7.90 -0.06
N GLY A 147 -0.20 8.14 0.28
CA GLY A 147 0.60 9.16 -0.39
C GLY A 147 0.79 8.85 -1.87
N ARG A 148 1.01 7.59 -2.23
CA ARG A 148 1.14 7.13 -3.61
C ARG A 148 -0.20 7.20 -4.35
N TYR A 149 -1.29 6.80 -3.69
CA TYR A 149 -2.64 6.93 -4.22
C TYR A 149 -2.97 8.38 -4.62
N ALA A 150 -2.55 9.37 -3.81
CA ALA A 150 -2.71 10.79 -4.13
C ALA A 150 -1.93 11.20 -5.40
N GLN A 151 -0.68 10.77 -5.53
CA GLN A 151 0.13 11.03 -6.74
C GLN A 151 -0.52 10.43 -7.99
N VAL A 152 -1.02 9.20 -7.89
CA VAL A 152 -1.70 8.53 -9.00
C VAL A 152 -2.98 9.26 -9.40
N ILE A 153 -3.76 9.78 -8.44
CA ILE A 153 -4.91 10.66 -8.75
C ILE A 153 -4.48 11.84 -9.62
N ASP A 154 -3.38 12.51 -9.26
CA ASP A 154 -2.92 13.68 -10.02
C ASP A 154 -2.50 13.31 -11.45
N ILE A 155 -1.83 12.17 -11.64
CA ILE A 155 -1.48 11.66 -12.97
C ILE A 155 -2.73 11.31 -13.78
N LEU A 156 -3.69 10.62 -13.17
CA LEU A 156 -4.95 10.24 -13.83
C LEU A 156 -5.77 11.48 -14.21
N LYS A 157 -5.79 12.51 -13.37
CA LYS A 157 -6.42 13.80 -13.69
C LYS A 157 -5.76 14.47 -14.88
N GLN A 158 -4.43 14.49 -14.94
CA GLN A 158 -3.72 15.04 -16.10
C GLN A 158 -4.04 14.28 -17.39
N LYS A 159 -4.20 12.94 -17.32
CA LYS A 159 -4.53 12.10 -18.48
C LYS A 159 -5.98 12.23 -18.94
N TYR A 160 -6.93 12.13 -18.02
CA TYR A 160 -8.36 11.97 -18.34
C TYR A 160 -9.19 13.22 -18.09
N GLY A 161 -8.63 14.23 -17.42
CA GLY A 161 -9.28 15.50 -17.13
C GLY A 161 -10.60 15.33 -16.39
N GLU A 162 -11.59 16.14 -16.77
CA GLU A 162 -12.93 16.15 -16.17
C GLU A 162 -13.68 14.83 -16.32
N ARG A 163 -13.29 13.94 -17.24
CA ARG A 163 -13.97 12.64 -17.40
C ARG A 163 -13.70 11.72 -16.21
N LEU A 164 -12.54 11.84 -15.55
CA LEU A 164 -12.24 11.08 -14.35
C LEU A 164 -13.13 11.55 -13.19
N LYS A 165 -14.03 10.67 -12.76
CA LYS A 165 -14.96 10.97 -11.67
C LYS A 165 -14.62 10.26 -10.36
N ASP A 166 -14.03 9.08 -10.42
CA ASP A 166 -13.58 8.36 -9.21
C ASP A 166 -12.40 7.40 -9.51
N LEU A 167 -11.65 7.07 -8.47
CA LEU A 167 -10.62 6.03 -8.40
C LEU A 167 -10.96 5.22 -7.16
N VAL A 168 -11.90 4.30 -7.28
CA VAL A 168 -12.50 3.65 -6.11
C VAL A 168 -11.59 2.51 -5.64
N PRO A 169 -11.17 2.47 -4.37
CA PRO A 169 -10.44 1.31 -3.86
C PRO A 169 -11.36 0.09 -3.78
N SER A 170 -10.87 -1.06 -4.24
CA SER A 170 -11.52 -2.35 -3.99
C SER A 170 -11.42 -2.73 -2.52
N THR A 171 -12.32 -3.59 -2.04
CA THR A 171 -12.24 -4.15 -0.69
C THR A 171 -10.89 -4.82 -0.45
N GLY A 172 -10.36 -5.54 -1.45
CA GLY A 172 -9.07 -6.23 -1.37
C GLY A 172 -7.86 -5.29 -1.25
N SER A 173 -7.97 -4.06 -1.74
CA SER A 173 -6.90 -3.07 -1.68
C SER A 173 -6.82 -2.31 -0.34
N THR A 174 -7.89 -2.32 0.46
CA THR A 174 -8.01 -1.47 1.66
C THR A 174 -6.90 -1.71 2.68
N THR A 175 -6.53 -2.97 2.92
CA THR A 175 -5.45 -3.34 3.85
C THR A 175 -4.11 -2.72 3.45
N TYR A 176 -3.75 -2.75 2.17
CA TYR A 176 -2.49 -2.16 1.70
C TYR A 176 -2.57 -0.66 1.55
N LEU A 177 -3.73 -0.13 1.17
CA LEU A 177 -3.92 1.31 0.99
C LEU A 177 -3.88 2.06 2.31
N LEU A 178 -4.61 1.57 3.33
CA LEU A 178 -4.83 2.26 4.60
C LEU A 178 -3.91 1.74 5.71
N GLY A 179 -3.51 0.47 5.64
CA GLY A 179 -2.78 -0.21 6.70
C GLY A 179 -3.43 -0.04 8.07
N ASP A 180 -2.64 0.31 9.07
CA ASP A 180 -3.07 0.60 10.44
C ASP A 180 -3.22 2.10 10.73
N ASP A 181 -3.36 2.95 9.70
CA ASP A 181 -3.65 4.37 9.90
C ASP A 181 -5.12 4.54 10.30
N LEU A 182 -5.35 4.83 11.58
CA LEU A 182 -6.69 5.07 12.14
C LEU A 182 -7.45 6.21 11.44
N SER A 183 -6.73 7.15 10.82
CA SER A 183 -7.28 8.26 10.04
C SER A 183 -7.33 7.98 8.53
N GLY A 184 -6.93 6.79 8.09
CA GLY A 184 -6.76 6.45 6.68
C GLY A 184 -8.05 6.62 5.87
N TRP A 185 -9.20 6.23 6.43
CA TRP A 185 -10.50 6.37 5.77
C TRP A 185 -10.89 7.84 5.54
N GLU A 186 -10.67 8.71 6.54
CA GLU A 186 -10.95 10.14 6.42
C GLU A 186 -10.06 10.79 5.35
N LYS A 187 -8.75 10.48 5.37
CA LYS A 187 -7.80 10.96 4.37
C LYS A 187 -8.15 10.51 2.95
N LEU A 188 -8.50 9.24 2.78
CA LEU A 188 -8.94 8.67 1.51
C LEU A 188 -10.17 9.40 0.95
N GLU A 189 -11.17 9.62 1.80
CA GLU A 189 -12.38 10.31 1.37
C GLU A 189 -12.10 11.78 1.00
N GLY A 190 -11.25 12.48 1.77
CA GLY A 190 -10.78 13.82 1.44
C GLY A 190 -10.00 13.88 0.10
N LEU A 191 -9.22 12.84 -0.23
CA LEU A 191 -8.56 12.72 -1.53
C LEU A 191 -9.56 12.56 -2.67
N ARG A 192 -10.56 11.69 -2.50
CA ARG A 192 -11.59 11.43 -3.52
C ARG A 192 -12.51 12.64 -3.75
N GLN A 193 -12.86 13.37 -2.70
CA GLN A 193 -13.66 14.61 -2.81
C GLN A 193 -12.89 15.72 -3.53
N ARG A 194 -11.58 15.87 -3.27
CA ARG A 194 -10.72 16.79 -4.04
C ARG A 194 -10.57 16.36 -5.50
N MET A 195 -10.75 15.08 -5.78
CA MET A 195 -10.64 14.57 -7.14
C MET A 195 -11.83 14.98 -8.01
N SER A 196 -13.05 14.70 -7.55
CA SER A 196 -14.29 15.12 -8.20
C SER A 196 -15.29 15.60 -7.13
N PRO A 197 -15.51 16.92 -7.00
CA PRO A 197 -16.47 17.47 -6.03
C PRO A 197 -17.91 17.04 -6.30
N ARG A 198 -18.22 16.67 -7.55
CA ARG A 198 -19.53 16.14 -7.90
C ARG A 198 -19.60 14.67 -7.49
N ALA A 199 -20.61 14.36 -6.67
CA ALA A 199 -20.88 13.02 -6.21
C ALA A 199 -21.12 12.07 -7.41
N VAL A 200 -20.27 11.06 -7.52
CA VAL A 200 -20.52 9.90 -8.40
C VAL A 200 -21.62 9.07 -7.77
N SER A 201 -22.57 8.58 -8.56
CA SER A 201 -23.63 7.73 -8.02
C SER A 201 -23.01 6.47 -7.37
N PRO A 202 -23.53 6.03 -6.21
CA PRO A 202 -23.08 4.79 -5.58
C PRO A 202 -23.13 3.58 -6.54
N GLU A 203 -24.16 3.52 -7.38
CA GLU A 203 -24.33 2.45 -8.36
C GLU A 203 -23.19 2.42 -9.40
N LEU A 204 -22.73 3.57 -9.91
CA LEU A 204 -21.65 3.59 -10.89
C LEU A 204 -20.33 3.08 -10.29
N ARG A 205 -20.05 3.41 -9.03
CA ARG A 205 -18.89 2.86 -8.29
C ARG A 205 -19.00 1.36 -8.10
N LEU A 206 -20.16 0.89 -7.65
CA LEU A 206 -20.41 -0.53 -7.46
C LEU A 206 -20.25 -1.31 -8.76
N ARG A 207 -20.73 -0.78 -9.90
CA ARG A 207 -20.54 -1.39 -11.24
C ARG A 207 -19.07 -1.49 -11.61
N ALA A 208 -18.28 -0.44 -11.39
CA ALA A 208 -16.85 -0.45 -11.67
C ALA A 208 -16.12 -1.49 -10.79
N LEU A 209 -16.41 -1.52 -9.48
CA LEU A 209 -15.86 -2.49 -8.53
C LEU A 209 -16.24 -3.94 -8.87
N ALA A 210 -17.51 -4.20 -9.15
CA ALA A 210 -17.99 -5.54 -9.52
C ALA A 210 -17.31 -6.06 -10.79
N LYS A 211 -17.14 -5.19 -11.81
CA LYS A 211 -16.39 -5.52 -13.03
C LYS A 211 -14.92 -5.81 -12.72
N ALA A 212 -14.32 -5.08 -11.77
CA ALA A 212 -12.94 -5.32 -11.31
C ALA A 212 -12.76 -6.63 -10.52
N GLY A 213 -13.85 -7.34 -10.20
CA GLY A 213 -13.83 -8.62 -9.48
C GLY A 213 -14.18 -8.51 -7.99
N ASP A 214 -14.58 -7.32 -7.51
CA ASP A 214 -14.96 -7.11 -6.12
C ASP A 214 -16.28 -7.83 -5.80
N GLN A 215 -16.18 -8.89 -4.99
CA GLN A 215 -17.31 -9.75 -4.64
C GLN A 215 -18.34 -9.06 -3.75
N GLN A 216 -17.91 -8.11 -2.92
CA GLN A 216 -18.80 -7.36 -2.05
C GLN A 216 -19.65 -6.40 -2.88
N ALA A 217 -19.01 -5.66 -3.80
CA ALA A 217 -19.74 -4.77 -4.72
C ALA A 217 -20.68 -5.54 -5.66
N ALA A 218 -20.25 -6.70 -6.18
CA ALA A 218 -21.09 -7.54 -7.02
C ALA A 218 -22.33 -8.06 -6.26
N SER A 219 -22.19 -8.38 -4.98
CA SER A 219 -23.30 -8.82 -4.13
C SER A 219 -24.27 -7.68 -3.83
N GLU A 220 -23.75 -6.48 -3.58
CA GLU A 220 -24.57 -5.30 -3.30
C GLU A 220 -25.38 -4.85 -4.52
N LEU A 221 -24.78 -4.85 -5.73
CA LEU A 221 -25.52 -4.57 -6.96
C LEU A 221 -26.69 -5.52 -7.16
N ARG A 222 -26.49 -6.82 -6.90
CA ARG A 222 -27.57 -7.81 -7.04
C ARG A 222 -28.74 -7.50 -6.12
N ARG A 223 -28.48 -7.05 -4.88
CA ARG A 223 -29.54 -6.66 -3.94
C ARG A 223 -30.35 -5.47 -4.46
N ILE A 224 -29.66 -4.41 -4.90
CA ILE A 224 -30.31 -3.21 -5.45
C ILE A 224 -31.26 -3.57 -6.61
N HIS A 225 -30.82 -4.45 -7.51
CA HIS A 225 -31.65 -4.86 -8.66
C HIS A 225 -32.88 -5.68 -8.27
N VAL A 226 -32.78 -6.52 -7.23
CA VAL A 226 -33.92 -7.31 -6.72
C VAL A 226 -34.98 -6.39 -6.09
N ASP A 227 -34.56 -5.43 -5.27
CA ASP A 227 -35.48 -4.51 -4.58
C ASP A 227 -36.28 -3.61 -5.56
N THR A 228 -35.68 -3.23 -6.69
CA THR A 228 -36.38 -2.51 -7.77
C THR A 228 -37.41 -3.34 -8.53
N HIS A 229 -37.29 -4.68 -8.52
CA HIS A 229 -38.25 -5.57 -9.18
C HIS A 229 -39.44 -5.94 -8.28
N GLU A 230 -39.29 -5.89 -6.96
CA GLU A 230 -40.38 -6.14 -6.00
C GLU A 230 -41.22 -4.88 -5.69
N SER A 231 -40.78 -3.71 -6.16
CA SER A 231 -41.43 -2.41 -5.91
C SER A 231 -42.25 -1.86 -7.09
N ASN A 232 -42.41 -2.63 -8.18
CA ASN A 232 -43.23 -2.33 -9.37
C ASN A 232 -44.35 -3.36 -9.53
#